data_AF-A0A923QTK1-F1
#
_entry.id   AF-A0A923QTK1-F1
#
_cell.length_a   1.000
_cell.length_b   1.000
_cell.length_c   1.000
_cell.angle_alpha   90.00
_cell.angle_beta   90.00
_cell.angle_gamma   90.00
#
_symmetry.space_group_name_H-M   'P 1'
#
loop_
_entity.id
_entity.type
_entity.pdbx_description
1 polymer ?
#
loop_
_entity_poly.entity_id
_entity_poly.type
_entity_poly.pdbx_seq_one_letter_code
_entity_poly.pdbx_strand_id
1 'polypeptide(L)' 'MNKFTEYIKLSYDELMNKVTWPTWEDLQESTIIVMIASLIIALVIGVIDIASSTTLGFFYQLFQN' A
#
# COMPACT_ATOMS: atom_id res chain seq x y z
N MET A 1 -30.75 -0.27 -28.25
CA MET A 1 -29.87 0.12 -27.13
C MET A 1 -28.61 -0.72 -27.24
N ASN A 2 -27.42 -0.11 -27.16
CA ASN A 2 -26.16 -0.85 -27.32
C ASN A 2 -25.96 -1.77 -26.11
N LYS A 3 -25.73 -3.07 -26.36
CA LYS A 3 -25.50 -4.11 -25.34
C LYS A 3 -24.43 -3.73 -24.31
N PHE A 4 -23.41 -2.99 -24.75
CA PHE A 4 -22.34 -2.48 -23.89
C PHE A 4 -22.84 -1.48 -22.84
N THR A 5 -23.68 -0.52 -23.23
CA THR A 5 -24.23 0.48 -22.30
C THR A 5 -25.16 -0.16 -21.27
N GLU A 6 -25.89 -1.19 -21.67
CA GLU A 6 -26.76 -1.96 -20.76
C GLU A 6 -25.95 -2.77 -19.76
N TYR A 7 -24.86 -3.41 -20.20
CA TYR A 7 -23.94 -4.15 -19.33
C TYR A 7 -23.35 -3.27 -18.22
N ILE A 8 -22.83 -2.08 -18.57
CA ILE A 8 -22.26 -1.15 -17.57
C ILE A 8 -23.31 -0.69 -16.55
N LYS A 9 -24.55 -0.45 -16.99
CA LYS A 9 -25.65 -0.08 -16.09
C LYS A 9 -26.00 -1.21 -15.12
N LEU A 10 -26.05 -2.44 -15.60
CA LEU A 10 -26.32 -3.62 -14.78
C LEU A 10 -25.19 -3.89 -13.78
N SER A 11 -23.93 -3.76 -14.20
CA SER A 11 -22.78 -3.92 -13.29
C SER A 11 -22.73 -2.84 -12.21
N TYR A 12 -23.09 -1.60 -12.53
CA TYR A 12 -23.17 -0.54 -11.51
C TYR A 12 -24.27 -0.84 -10.48
N ASP A 13 -25.44 -1.28 -10.93
CA ASP A 13 -26.55 -1.64 -10.06
C ASP A 13 -26.22 -2.83 -9.16
N GLU A 14 -25.50 -3.83 -9.69
CA GLU A 14 -25.02 -4.98 -8.94
C GLU A 14 -23.99 -4.60 -7.87
N LEU A 15 -22.97 -3.80 -8.25
CA LEU A 15 -21.95 -3.35 -7.31
C LEU A 15 -22.53 -2.49 -6.19
N MET A 16 -23.58 -1.71 -6.46
CA MET A 16 -24.18 -0.84 -5.44
C MET A 16 -25.20 -1.58 -4.55
N ASN A 17 -26.01 -2.46 -5.12
CA ASN A 17 -27.17 -3.05 -4.42
C ASN A 17 -26.98 -4.53 -4.02
N LYS A 18 -26.00 -5.24 -4.59
CA LYS A 18 -25.76 -6.67 -4.34
C LYS A 18 -24.43 -6.96 -3.67
N VAL A 19 -23.65 -5.94 -3.32
CA VAL A 19 -22.41 -6.07 -2.56
C VAL A 19 -22.55 -5.34 -1.22
N THR A 20 -22.09 -5.98 -0.15
CA THR A 20 -21.99 -5.35 1.17
C THR A 20 -20.74 -4.49 1.21
N TRP A 21 -20.89 -3.19 0.89
CA TRP A 21 -19.83 -2.21 1.14
C TRP A 21 -19.69 -1.99 2.66
N PRO A 22 -18.46 -2.01 3.18
CA PRO A 22 -18.20 -1.62 4.56
C PRO A 22 -18.64 -0.16 4.79
N THR A 23 -18.97 0.17 6.03
CA THR A 23 -19.32 1.56 6.36
C THR A 23 -18.07 2.46 6.24
N TRP A 24 -18.30 3.77 6.11
CA TRP A 24 -17.21 4.74 6.04
C TRP A 24 -16.29 4.72 7.27
N GLU A 25 -16.81 4.32 8.44
CA GLU A 25 -16.04 4.15 9.67
C GLU A 25 -15.14 2.92 9.59
N ASP A 26 -15.68 1.78 9.15
CA ASP A 26 -14.90 0.53 8.96
C ASP A 26 -13.79 0.70 7.91
N LEU A 27 -14.06 1.48 6.85
CA LEU A 27 -13.09 1.83 5.82
C LEU A 27 -11.92 2.64 6.39
N GLN A 28 -12.20 3.58 7.30
CA GLN A 28 -11.18 4.40 7.94
C GLN A 28 -10.35 3.58 8.92
N GLU A 29 -11.00 2.74 9.74
CA GLU A 29 -10.31 1.84 10.67
C GLU A 29 -9.31 0.92 9.95
N SER A 30 -9.76 0.24 8.88
CA SER A 30 -8.88 -0.60 8.07
C SER A 30 -7.74 0.18 7.41
N THR A 31 -8.01 1.41 6.96
CA THR A 31 -6.99 2.29 6.37
C THR A 31 -5.95 2.73 7.39
N ILE A 32 -6.35 3.08 8.61
CA ILE A 32 -5.45 3.51 9.68
C ILE A 32 -4.49 2.37 10.06
N ILE A 33 -4.99 1.14 10.15
CA ILE A 33 -4.15 -0.04 10.42
C ILE A 33 -3.08 -0.21 9.34
N VAL A 34 -3.47 -0.12 8.06
CA VAL A 34 -2.54 -0.24 6.93
C VAL A 34 -1.53 0.91 6.92
N MET A 35 -1.97 2.14 7.21
CA MET A 35 -1.10 3.31 7.31
C MET A 35 0.00 3.10 8.37
N ILE A 36 -0.36 2.65 9.56
CA ILE A 36 0.61 2.36 10.64
C ILE A 36 1.55 1.23 10.23
N ALA A 37 1.03 0.15 9.63
CA ALA A 37 1.87 -0.95 9.15
C ALA A 37 2.89 -0.48 8.11
N SER A 38 2.49 0.36 7.16
CA SER A 38 3.39 0.92 6.15
C SER A 38 4.46 1.83 6.76
N LEU A 39 4.13 2.61 7.79
CA LEU A 39 5.09 3.45 8.50
C LEU A 39 6.17 2.62 9.21
N ILE A 40 5.78 1.50 9.84
CA ILE A 40 6.72 0.59 10.49
C ILE A 40 7.66 -0.03 9.45
N ILE A 41 7.13 -0.49 8.31
CA ILE A 41 7.94 -1.05 7.22
C ILE A 41 8.92 0.00 6.69
N ALA A 42 8.48 1.24 6.50
CA ALA A 42 9.34 2.33 6.06
C ALA A 42 10.50 2.60 7.04
N LEU A 43 10.24 2.57 8.35
CA LEU A 43 11.29 2.70 9.36
C LEU A 43 12.30 1.56 9.30
N VAL A 44 11.84 0.32 9.14
CA VAL A 44 12.72 -0.86 9.04
C VAL A 44 13.63 -0.74 7.81
N ILE A 45 13.07 -0.39 6.65
CA ILE A 45 13.85 -0.18 5.43
C ILE A 45 14.88 0.94 5.65
N GLY A 46 14.48 2.05 6.27
CA GLY A 46 15.39 3.16 6.59
C GLY A 46 16.58 2.74 7.47
N VAL A 47 16.36 1.86 8.45
CA VAL A 47 17.45 1.31 9.28
C VAL A 47 18.39 0.45 8.45
N ILE A 48 17.85 -0.42 7.57
CA ILE A 48 18.65 -1.28 6.70
C ILE A 48 19.50 -0.45 5.73
N ASP A 49 18.95 0.63 5.17
CA ASP A 49 19.66 1.51 4.25
C ASP A 49 20.83 2.23 4.94
N ILE A 50 20.63 2.72 6.17
CA ILE A 50 21.69 3.34 6.97
C ILE A 50 22.77 2.32 7.34
N ALA A 51 22.38 1.14 7.79
CA ALA A 51 23.32 0.08 8.15
C ALA A 51 24.17 -0.34 6.94
N SER A 52 23.53 -0.49 5.77
CA SER A 52 24.19 -0.88 4.52
C SER A 52 25.16 0.19 4.04
N SER A 53 24.75 1.46 4.00
CA SER A 53 25.62 2.56 3.57
C SER A 53 26.82 2.75 4.50
N THR A 54 26.63 2.61 5.81
CA THR A 54 27.71 2.69 6.81
C THR A 54 28.69 1.53 6.64
N THR A 55 28.17 0.31 6.49
CA THR A 55 28.98 -0.90 6.31
C THR A 55 29.80 -0.84 5.03
N LEU A 56 29.16 -0.50 3.91
CA LEU A 56 29.83 -0.35 2.63
C LEU A 56 30.87 0.79 2.65
N GLY A 57 30.53 1.93 3.25
CA GLY A 57 31.47 3.04 3.42
C GLY A 57 32.73 2.63 4.19
N PHE A 58 32.58 1.85 5.25
CA PHE A 58 33.70 1.30 6.02
C PHE A 58 34.55 0.32 5.19
N PHE A 59 33.90 -0.60 4.45
CA PHE A 59 34.62 -1.50 3.56
C PHE A 59 35.40 -0.75 2.48
N TYR A 60 34.80 0.24 1.82
CA TYR A 60 35.49 1.04 0.81
C TYR A 60 36.69 1.80 1.40
N GLN A 61 36.56 2.38 2.60
CA GLN A 61 37.69 3.04 3.28
C GLN A 61 38.84 2.06 3.60
N LEU A 62 38.54 0.83 3.99
CA LEU A 62 39.56 -0.18 4.28
C LEU A 62 40.29 -0.73 3.04
N PHE A 63 39.63 -0.81 1.89
CA PHE A 63 40.23 -1.30 0.65
C PHE A 63 40.93 -0.21 -0.18
N GLN A 64 40.59 1.06 0.04
CA GLN A 64 41.20 2.20 -0.66
C GLN A 64 42.43 2.78 0.08
N ASN A 65 42.66 2.37 1.33
CA ASN A 65 43.91 2.58 2.07
C ASN A 65 44.89 1.42 1.81
#